data_AF-A0A9E2VVI6-F1
#
_entry.id   AF-A0A9E2VVI6-F1
#
_cell.length_a   1.000
_cell.length_b   1.000
_cell.length_c   1.000
_cell.angle_alpha   90.00
_cell.angle_beta   90.00
_cell.angle_gamma   90.00
#
_symmetry.space_group_name_H-M   'P 1'
#
loop_
_entity.id
_entity.type
_entity.pdbx_description
1 polymer ?
#
loop_
_entity_poly.entity_id
_entity_poly.type
_entity_poly.pdbx_seq_one_letter_code
_entity_poly.pdbx_strand_id
1 'polypeptide(L)' 'MKKLILLLCVIILSGIGWTLGERAGTVSAWLLSSLGAIVGVYLGWRIGRAYLD' A
#
# COMPACT_ATOMS: atom_id res chain seq x y z
N MET A 1 -12.79 -5.19 11.53
CA MET A 1 -12.02 -3.92 11.60
C MET A 1 -10.60 -4.08 11.03
N LYS A 2 -9.83 -5.10 11.44
CA LYS A 2 -8.44 -5.35 10.95
C LYS A 2 -8.30 -5.43 9.41
N LYS A 3 -9.26 -6.05 8.72
CA LYS A 3 -9.29 -6.17 7.25
C LYS A 3 -9.50 -4.84 6.52
N LEU A 4 -10.23 -3.89 7.11
CA LEU A 4 -10.49 -2.57 6.52
C LEU A 4 -9.24 -1.70 6.54
N ILE A 5 -8.47 -1.74 7.63
CA ILE A 5 -7.20 -1.00 7.77
C ILE A 5 -6.16 -1.54 6.79
N LEU A 6 -6.09 -2.86 6.63
CA LEU A 6 -5.27 -3.48 5.59
C LEU A 6 -5.64 -2.97 4.20
N LEU A 7 -6.93 -2.98 3.86
CA LEU A 7 -7.41 -2.50 2.56
C LEU A 7 -7.07 -1.03 2.34
N LEU A 8 -7.27 -0.18 3.35
CA LEU A 8 -6.95 1.24 3.32
C LEU A 8 -5.46 1.49 3.10
N CYS A 9 -4.59 0.84 3.89
CA CYS A 9 -3.14 0.98 3.73
C CYS A 9 -2.68 0.53 2.35
N VAL A 10 -3.19 -0.59 1.83
CA VAL A 10 -2.85 -1.07 0.49
C VAL A 10 -3.29 -0.07 -0.58
N ILE A 11 -4.54 0.40 -0.55
CA ILE A 11 -5.04 1.33 -1.57
C ILE A 11 -4.25 2.64 -1.57
N ILE A 12 -3.97 3.19 -0.38
CA ILE A 12 -3.24 4.45 -0.25
C ILE A 12 -1.80 4.28 -0.76
N LEU A 13 -1.07 3.28 -0.29
CA LEU A 13 0.33 3.10 -0.69
C LEU A 13 0.48 2.67 -2.15
N SER A 14 -0.43 1.84 -2.67
CA SER A 14 -0.45 1.49 -4.10
C SER A 14 -0.75 2.71 -4.98
N GLY A 15 -1.69 3.58 -4.57
CA GLY A 15 -2.00 4.81 -5.30
C GLY A 15 -0.84 5.81 -5.29
N ILE A 16 -0.15 5.95 -4.17
CA ILE A 16 1.08 6.75 -4.07
C ILE A 16 2.18 6.15 -4.96
N GLY A 17 2.34 4.84 -4.95
CA GLY A 17 3.29 4.14 -5.82
C GLY A 17 2.99 4.35 -7.31
N TRP A 18 1.71 4.33 -7.69
CA TRP A 18 1.30 4.60 -9.07
C TRP A 18 1.60 6.04 -9.49
N THR A 19 1.23 7.02 -8.67
CA THR A 19 1.41 8.45 -8.98
C THR A 19 2.87 8.90 -8.99
N LEU A 20 3.73 8.25 -8.20
CA LEU A 20 5.18 8.45 -8.27
C LEU A 20 5.79 7.73 -9.47
N GLY A 21 5.34 6.51 -9.75
CA GLY A 21 5.93 5.68 -10.80
C GLY A 21 5.46 6.06 -12.22
N GLU A 22 4.27 6.64 -12.40
CA GLU A 22 3.76 7.08 -13.70
C GLU A 22 4.66 8.13 -14.34
N ARG A 23 5.36 8.93 -13.53
CA ARG A 23 6.33 9.94 -13.99
C ARG A 23 7.58 9.33 -14.62
N ALA A 24 7.91 8.08 -14.29
CA ALA A 24 9.04 7.34 -14.84
C ALA A 24 8.62 6.32 -15.93
N GLY A 25 7.30 6.14 -16.14
CA GLY A 25 6.73 5.23 -17.13
C GLY A 25 5.74 4.22 -16.54
N THR A 26 4.96 3.57 -17.42
CA THR A 26 3.90 2.64 -17.01
C THR A 26 4.43 1.41 -16.27
N VAL A 27 5.61 0.93 -16.65
CA VAL A 27 6.26 -0.24 -16.01
C VAL A 27 6.73 0.11 -14.59
N SER A 28 7.32 1.29 -14.39
CA SER A 28 7.70 1.77 -13.06
C SER A 28 6.47 2.06 -12.19
N ALA A 29 5.39 2.60 -12.76
CA ALA A 29 4.11 2.76 -12.05
C ALA A 29 3.60 1.43 -11.51
N TRP A 30 3.62 0.40 -12.35
CA TRP A 30 3.17 -0.94 -11.95
C TRP A 30 4.06 -1.53 -10.85
N LEU A 31 5.39 -1.46 -10.99
CA LEU A 31 6.34 -1.95 -9.99
C LEU A 31 6.25 -1.19 -8.66
N LEU A 32 6.20 0.15 -8.68
CA LEU A 32 6.06 0.95 -7.46
C LEU A 32 4.71 0.73 -6.79
N SER A 33 3.64 0.54 -7.57
CA SER A 33 2.31 0.26 -7.02
C SER A 33 2.25 -1.14 -6.39
N SER A 34 2.89 -2.15 -6.99
CA SER A 34 3.06 -3.47 -6.38
C SER A 34 3.89 -3.43 -5.09
N LEU A 35 4.97 -2.65 -5.06
CA LEU A 35 5.75 -2.42 -3.85
C LEU A 35 4.93 -1.71 -2.78
N GLY A 36 4.16 -0.69 -3.17
CA GLY A 36 3.21 0.02 -2.30
C GLY A 36 2.19 -0.92 -1.67
N ALA A 37 1.66 -1.88 -2.44
CA ALA A 37 0.74 -2.88 -1.91
C ALA A 37 1.38 -3.75 -0.82
N ILE A 38 2.61 -4.23 -1.04
CA ILE A 38 3.33 -5.06 -0.08
C ILE A 38 3.61 -4.29 1.21
N VAL A 39 4.08 -3.04 1.09
CA VAL A 39 4.32 -2.16 2.25
C VAL A 39 3.00 -1.84 2.97
N GLY A 40 1.91 -1.63 2.22
CA GLY A 40 0.58 -1.40 2.76
C GLY A 40 0.03 -2.58 3.55
N VAL A 41 0.27 -3.82 3.11
CA VAL A 41 -0.08 -5.02 3.88
C VAL A 41 0.73 -5.09 5.18
N TYR A 42 2.03 -4.84 5.12
CA TYR A 42 2.90 -4.87 6.31
C TYR A 42 2.50 -3.81 7.35
N LEU A 43 2.27 -2.57 6.90
CA LEU A 43 1.81 -1.48 7.76
C LEU A 43 0.41 -1.74 8.32
N GLY A 44 -0.54 -2.17 7.48
CA GLY A 44 -1.90 -2.48 7.91
C GLY A 44 -1.95 -3.61 8.92
N TRP A 45 -1.11 -4.64 8.76
CA TRP A 45 -0.95 -5.70 9.76
C TRP A 45 -0.34 -5.18 11.06
N ARG A 46 0.72 -4.37 10.98
CA ARG A 46 1.38 -3.82 12.17
C ARG A 46 0.47 -2.88 12.97
N ILE A 47 -0.25 -1.99 12.30
CA ILE A 47 -1.21 -1.08 12.92
C ILE A 47 -2.38 -1.89 13.52
N GLY A 48 -2.87 -2.89 12.77
CA GLY A 48 -3.93 -3.78 13.25
C GLY A 48 -3.56 -4.58 14.50
N ARG A 49 -2.28 -4.94 14.68
CA ARG A 49 -1.76 -5.58 15.89
C ARG A 49 -1.47 -4.61 17.04
N ALA A 50 -1.18 -3.34 16.74
CA ALA A 50 -0.84 -2.35 17.77
C ALA A 50 -2.07 -1.67 18.38
N TYR A 51 -3.16 -1.53 17.64
CA TYR A 51 -4.34 -0.74 18.05
C TYR A 51 -5.65 -1.54 18.15
N LEU A 52 -5.71 -2.77 17.64
CA LEU A 52 -6.94 -3.56 17.51
C LEU A 52 -6.81 -4.97 18.09
N ASP A 53 -5.74 -5.23 18.83
CA ASP A 53 -5.58 -6.43 19.67
C ASP A 53 -5.93 -6.08 21.12
#